data_AF-A0A3L8Q2H7-F1
#
_entry.id   AF-A0A3L8Q2H7-F1
#
_cell.length_a   1.000
_cell.length_b   1.000
_cell.length_c   1.000
_cell.angle_alpha   90.00
_cell.angle_beta   90.00
_cell.angle_gamma   90.00
#
_symmetry.space_group_name_H-M   'P 1'
#
loop_
_entity.id
_entity.type
_entity.pdbx_description
1 polymer ?
#
loop_
_entity_poly.entity_id
_entity_poly.type
_entity_poly.pdbx_seq_one_letter_code
_entity_poly.pdbx_strand_id
1 'polypeptide(L)'
;MLAKLSVVIFLVALGIYLYSRNKSTPSDVEINSELEAEIKVALSAEETAPPETETPPKIHIELDWANEKLKSAVSEWQSTQEPEQQLLYLNQAITECYKQRKFRQYCIYGQSVHHSFLALIQSQVDSFSEKQAKHAGVSFMQLASLSQESGHYEQAISLCEQALTYKLTDGTITGFEGRITRIKRAQEKSNAE
;
A
#
# COMPACT_ATOMS: atom_id res chain seq x y z
N MET A 1 41.44 10.92 34.24
CA MET A 1 40.15 10.65 33.59
C MET A 1 40.13 10.96 32.09
N LEU A 2 40.95 11.90 31.58
CA LEU A 2 40.97 12.26 30.15
C LEU A 2 41.33 11.09 29.18
N ALA A 3 42.25 10.20 29.55
CA ALA A 3 42.68 9.11 28.67
C ALA A 3 41.57 8.10 28.31
N LYS A 4 40.56 7.93 29.17
CA LYS A 4 39.45 6.99 28.92
C LYS A 4 38.43 7.55 27.93
N LEU A 5 38.28 8.87 27.87
CA LEU A 5 37.34 9.54 26.96
C LEU A 5 37.83 9.48 25.51
N SER A 6 39.13 9.64 25.29
CA SER A 6 39.74 9.56 23.95
C SER A 6 39.61 8.17 23.32
N VAL A 7 39.69 7.09 24.12
CA VAL A 7 39.55 5.71 23.63
C VAL A 7 38.11 5.44 23.15
N VAL A 8 37.11 5.96 23.86
CA VAL A 8 35.69 5.79 23.48
C VAL A 8 35.39 6.53 22.18
N ILE A 9 35.90 7.76 22.02
CA ILE A 9 35.71 8.54 20.79
C ILE A 9 36.36 7.82 19.59
N PHE A 10 37.54 7.24 19.78
CA PHE A 10 38.24 6.52 18.72
C PHE A 10 37.48 5.24 18.30
N LEU A 11 36.88 4.51 19.24
CA LEU A 11 36.08 3.32 18.94
C LEU A 11 34.77 3.66 18.21
N VAL A 12 34.13 4.78 18.55
CA VAL A 12 32.93 5.26 17.86
C VAL A 12 33.27 5.71 16.43
N ALA A 13 34.36 6.46 16.26
CA ALA A 13 34.83 6.88 14.94
C ALA A 13 35.23 5.68 14.06
N LEU A 14 35.90 4.68 14.63
CA LEU A 14 36.26 3.45 13.93
C LEU A 14 35.01 2.63 13.55
N GLY A 15 33.99 2.57 14.42
CA GLY A 15 32.71 1.93 14.12
C GLY A 15 31.96 2.60 12.97
N ILE A 16 31.90 3.94 12.96
CA ILE A 16 31.29 4.73 11.88
C ILE A 16 32.08 4.56 10.58
N TYR A 17 33.41 4.57 10.65
CA TYR A 17 34.28 4.39 9.48
C TYR A 17 34.15 2.98 8.88
N LEU A 18 34.10 1.94 9.70
CA LEU A 18 33.89 0.56 9.23
C LEU A 18 32.46 0.36 8.69
N TYR A 19 31.45 0.97 9.31
CA TYR A 19 30.07 0.98 8.81
C TYR A 19 29.96 1.71 7.45
N SER A 20 30.67 2.82 7.28
CA SER A 20 30.72 3.57 6.03
C SER A 20 31.53 2.86 4.94
N ARG A 21 32.56 2.08 5.30
CA ARG A 21 33.45 1.40 4.35
C ARG A 21 32.84 0.11 3.77
N ASN A 22 31.92 -0.54 4.48
CA ASN A 22 31.22 -1.74 4.00
C ASN A 22 30.02 -1.44 3.08
N LYS A 23 29.74 -0.15 2.80
CA LYS A 23 28.63 0.29 1.94
C LYS A 23 29.03 0.58 0.49
N SER A 24 30.22 0.15 0.07
CA SER A 24 30.72 0.37 -1.29
C SER A 24 31.13 -0.95 -1.95
N THR A 25 30.18 -1.60 -2.63
CA THR A 25 30.40 -2.36 -3.88
C THR A 25 29.08 -2.50 -4.66
N PRO A 26 29.17 -2.67 -5.99
CA PRO A 26 28.31 -2.04 -7.00
C PRO A 26 27.31 -3.00 -7.66
N SER A 27 26.55 -2.48 -8.64
CA SER A 27 25.38 -3.05 -9.37
C SER A 27 24.11 -3.02 -8.52
N ASP A 28 23.09 -2.21 -8.81
CA ASP A 28 22.41 -2.02 -10.10
C ASP A 28 22.04 -0.54 -10.33
N VAL A 29 22.73 0.12 -11.26
CA VAL A 29 22.33 1.42 -11.79
C VAL A 29 22.44 1.30 -13.30
N GLU A 30 21.33 0.95 -13.95
CA GLU A 30 21.00 1.25 -15.37
C GLU A 30 19.79 0.41 -15.83
N ILE A 31 18.65 0.46 -15.11
CA ILE A 31 17.35 0.04 -15.70
C ILE A 31 16.21 1.00 -15.29
N ASN A 32 16.38 1.82 -14.25
CA ASN A 32 15.27 2.61 -13.68
C ASN A 32 14.99 3.99 -14.31
N SER A 33 15.77 4.49 -15.26
CA SER A 33 15.45 5.81 -15.86
C SER A 33 14.51 5.73 -17.06
N GLU A 34 14.43 4.58 -17.75
CA GLU A 34 13.63 4.44 -18.97
C GLU A 34 12.16 4.11 -18.64
N LEU A 35 11.91 3.34 -17.58
CA LEU A 35 10.56 3.02 -17.11
C LEU A 35 9.84 4.20 -16.44
N GLU A 36 10.57 5.07 -15.72
CA GLU A 36 10.02 6.31 -15.18
C GLU A 36 9.62 7.30 -16.28
N ALA A 37 10.32 7.27 -17.43
CA ALA A 37 10.00 8.11 -18.58
C ALA A 37 8.74 7.62 -19.32
N GLU A 38 8.56 6.31 -19.52
CA GLU A 38 7.36 5.76 -20.15
C GLU A 38 6.09 5.99 -19.32
N ILE A 39 6.17 5.90 -17.99
CA ILE A 39 5.03 6.17 -17.09
C ILE A 39 4.64 7.66 -17.15
N LYS A 40 5.61 8.56 -17.34
CA LYS A 40 5.33 10.00 -17.45
C LYS A 40 4.76 10.40 -18.81
N VAL A 41 5.14 9.69 -19.88
CA VAL A 41 4.62 9.93 -21.24
C VAL A 41 3.19 9.41 -21.40
N ALA A 42 2.83 8.28 -20.77
CA ALA A 42 1.46 7.77 -20.75
C ALA A 42 0.46 8.71 -20.04
N LEU A 43 0.94 9.65 -19.22
CA LEU A 43 0.08 10.59 -18.47
C LEU A 43 -0.16 11.92 -19.21
N SER A 44 0.45 12.15 -20.38
CA SER A 44 0.45 13.47 -21.04
C SER A 44 -0.10 13.50 -22.47
N ALA A 45 -0.61 12.40 -23.02
CA ALA A 45 -1.10 12.37 -24.39
C ALA A 45 -2.48 11.73 -24.50
N GLU A 46 -3.53 12.42 -24.05
CA GLU A 46 -4.83 12.32 -24.70
C GLU A 46 -5.68 13.58 -24.43
N GLU A 47 -5.43 14.63 -25.22
CA GLU A 47 -6.40 15.71 -25.41
C GLU A 47 -6.70 15.81 -26.90
N THR A 48 -7.79 15.14 -27.34
CA THR A 48 -8.75 15.70 -28.30
C THR A 48 -10.00 14.79 -28.43
N ALA A 49 -11.15 15.40 -28.13
CA ALA A 49 -12.53 15.11 -28.62
C ALA A 49 -13.47 14.18 -27.80
N PRO A 50 -14.79 14.46 -27.76
CA PRO A 50 -15.64 14.42 -26.55
C PRO A 50 -16.86 13.45 -26.66
N PRO A 51 -17.87 13.52 -25.76
CA PRO A 51 -18.02 12.79 -24.51
C PRO A 51 -19.14 11.72 -24.59
N GLU A 52 -18.88 10.46 -24.23
CA GLU A 52 -19.98 9.53 -23.97
C GLU A 52 -19.60 8.42 -22.97
N THR A 53 -20.32 8.43 -21.85
CA THR A 53 -20.48 7.35 -20.85
C THR A 53 -19.28 7.06 -19.94
N GLU A 54 -19.27 7.71 -18.78
CA GLU A 54 -18.35 7.44 -17.67
C GLU A 54 -18.59 6.05 -17.06
N THR A 55 -17.92 5.02 -17.59
CA THR A 55 -17.52 3.87 -16.78
C THR A 55 -16.21 4.22 -16.05
N PRO A 56 -16.09 3.93 -14.74
CA PRO A 56 -14.87 4.22 -13.99
C PRO A 56 -13.66 3.48 -14.63
N PRO A 57 -12.46 4.08 -14.58
CA PRO A 57 -11.30 3.61 -15.33
C PRO A 57 -10.93 2.18 -14.93
N LYS A 58 -11.07 1.24 -15.87
CA LYS A 58 -10.54 -0.12 -15.74
C LYS A 58 -9.03 -0.06 -15.88
N ILE A 59 -8.33 -0.07 -14.75
CA ILE A 59 -6.86 -0.10 -14.72
C ILE A 59 -6.40 -1.50 -15.21
N HIS A 60 -5.88 -1.58 -16.43
CA HIS A 60 -5.17 -2.75 -16.93
C HIS A 60 -3.70 -2.68 -16.50
N ILE A 61 -3.38 -3.19 -15.31
CA ILE A 61 -1.98 -3.45 -14.92
C ILE A 61 -1.68 -4.89 -15.35
N GLU A 62 -0.71 -5.07 -16.25
CA GLU A 62 -0.21 -6.39 -16.60
C GLU A 62 0.47 -7.01 -15.37
N LEU A 63 -0.09 -8.12 -14.88
CA LEU A 63 0.26 -8.75 -13.59
C LEU A 63 1.30 -9.88 -13.75
N ASP A 64 2.18 -9.81 -14.75
CA ASP A 64 3.15 -10.88 -15.04
C ASP A 64 4.10 -11.17 -13.88
N TRP A 65 4.43 -10.14 -13.11
CA TRP A 65 5.24 -10.22 -11.89
C TRP A 65 4.51 -10.84 -10.70
N ALA A 66 3.17 -10.93 -10.75
CA ALA A 66 2.36 -11.39 -9.64
C ALA A 66 2.32 -12.91 -9.55
N ASN A 67 2.07 -13.41 -8.34
CA ASN A 67 1.81 -14.83 -8.14
C ASN A 67 0.41 -15.21 -8.67
N GLU A 68 0.23 -16.52 -8.92
CA GLU A 68 -1.02 -17.04 -9.47
C GLU A 68 -2.26 -16.74 -8.62
N LYS A 69 -2.12 -16.60 -7.29
CA LYS A 69 -3.25 -16.26 -6.41
C LYS A 69 -3.74 -14.85 -6.65
N LEU A 70 -2.84 -13.88 -6.79
CA LEU A 70 -3.21 -12.50 -7.10
C LEU A 70 -3.79 -12.42 -8.51
N LYS A 71 -3.17 -13.07 -9.50
CA LYS A 71 -3.70 -13.13 -10.88
C LYS A 71 -5.12 -13.70 -10.93
N SER A 72 -5.37 -14.85 -10.30
CA SER A 72 -6.72 -15.42 -10.23
C SER A 72 -7.70 -14.48 -9.53
N ALA A 73 -7.36 -13.94 -8.36
CA ALA A 73 -8.28 -13.06 -7.62
C ALA A 73 -8.64 -11.79 -8.43
N VAL A 74 -7.68 -11.21 -9.14
CA VAL A 74 -7.91 -10.02 -9.97
C VAL A 74 -8.74 -10.36 -11.20
N SER A 75 -8.43 -11.47 -11.86
CA SER A 75 -9.21 -11.95 -13.02
C SER A 75 -10.68 -12.16 -12.66
N GLU A 76 -10.95 -12.84 -11.53
CA GLU A 76 -12.32 -13.08 -11.05
C GLU A 76 -13.03 -11.79 -10.63
N TRP A 77 -12.32 -10.88 -9.96
CA TRP A 77 -12.85 -9.56 -9.61
C TRP A 77 -13.27 -8.76 -10.85
N GLN A 78 -12.48 -8.82 -11.92
CA GLN A 78 -12.73 -8.09 -13.17
C GLN A 78 -13.78 -8.75 -14.07
N SER A 79 -13.97 -10.07 -13.95
CA SER A 79 -14.91 -10.84 -14.78
C SER A 79 -16.34 -10.84 -14.22
N THR A 80 -16.49 -10.80 -12.89
CA THR A 80 -17.82 -10.84 -12.26
C THR A 80 -18.51 -9.48 -12.26
N GLN A 81 -19.83 -9.50 -12.42
CA GLN A 81 -20.70 -8.31 -12.36
C GLN A 81 -21.49 -8.24 -11.04
N GLU A 82 -21.43 -9.29 -10.22
CA GLU A 82 -22.17 -9.36 -8.96
C GLU A 82 -21.40 -8.63 -7.84
N PRO A 83 -21.95 -7.55 -7.24
CA PRO A 83 -21.20 -6.70 -6.30
C PRO A 83 -20.63 -7.44 -5.09
N GLU A 84 -21.34 -8.43 -4.56
CA GLU A 84 -20.87 -9.24 -3.44
C GLU A 84 -19.66 -10.11 -3.84
N GLN A 85 -19.69 -10.69 -5.04
CA GLN A 85 -18.58 -11.48 -5.57
C GLN A 85 -17.40 -10.58 -5.93
N GLN A 86 -17.65 -9.42 -6.52
CA GLN A 86 -16.61 -8.42 -6.79
C GLN A 86 -15.86 -8.05 -5.51
N LEU A 87 -16.59 -7.75 -4.43
CA LEU A 87 -16.00 -7.44 -3.14
C LEU A 87 -15.23 -8.64 -2.55
N LEU A 88 -15.77 -9.85 -2.67
CA LEU A 88 -15.10 -11.07 -2.23
C LEU A 88 -13.73 -11.26 -2.90
N TYR A 89 -13.66 -11.18 -4.23
CA TYR A 89 -12.42 -11.37 -4.97
C TYR A 89 -11.44 -10.21 -4.77
N LEU A 90 -11.94 -8.98 -4.67
CA LEU A 90 -11.10 -7.83 -4.33
C LEU A 90 -10.47 -7.97 -2.94
N ASN A 91 -11.22 -8.46 -1.95
CA ASN A 91 -10.66 -8.78 -0.62
C ASN A 91 -9.56 -9.84 -0.68
N GLN A 92 -9.69 -10.84 -1.56
CA GLN A 92 -8.65 -11.84 -1.79
C GLN A 92 -7.40 -11.21 -2.42
N ALA A 93 -7.55 -10.35 -3.42
CA ALA A 93 -6.44 -9.63 -4.05
C ALA A 93 -5.69 -8.75 -3.02
N ILE A 94 -6.41 -7.98 -2.19
CA ILE A 94 -5.85 -7.17 -1.10
C ILE A 94 -5.09 -8.06 -0.11
N THR A 95 -5.68 -9.20 0.27
CA THR A 95 -5.05 -10.14 1.20
C THR A 95 -3.74 -10.69 0.64
N GLU A 96 -3.68 -11.05 -0.64
CA GLU A 96 -2.44 -11.53 -1.26
C GLU A 96 -1.40 -10.41 -1.37
N CYS A 97 -1.80 -9.17 -1.70
CA CYS A 97 -0.90 -8.02 -1.66
C CYS A 97 -0.30 -7.81 -0.27
N TYR A 98 -1.12 -7.87 0.77
CA TYR A 98 -0.68 -7.73 2.15
C TYR A 98 0.30 -8.83 2.58
N LYS A 99 0.07 -10.08 2.18
CA LYS A 99 1.02 -11.18 2.45
C LYS A 99 2.38 -10.94 1.81
N GLN A 100 2.39 -10.33 0.62
CA GLN A 100 3.58 -10.07 -0.18
C GLN A 100 4.12 -8.63 -0.02
N ARG A 101 3.69 -7.88 1.00
CA ARG A 101 4.04 -6.46 1.22
C ARG A 101 5.53 -6.13 1.39
N LYS A 102 6.41 -7.14 1.42
CA LYS A 102 7.86 -6.95 1.36
C LYS A 102 8.35 -6.58 -0.04
N PHE A 103 7.55 -6.88 -1.07
CA PHE A 103 7.82 -6.59 -2.46
C PHE A 103 7.05 -5.33 -2.88
N ARG A 104 7.79 -4.31 -3.34
CA ARG A 104 7.23 -2.98 -3.64
C ARG A 104 6.06 -3.01 -4.63
N GLN A 105 6.12 -3.87 -5.65
CA GLN A 105 5.06 -4.01 -6.66
C GLN A 105 3.70 -4.42 -6.05
N TYR A 106 3.70 -5.30 -5.05
CA TYR A 106 2.46 -5.68 -4.35
C TYR A 106 1.90 -4.54 -3.50
N CYS A 107 2.77 -3.70 -2.91
CA CYS A 107 2.31 -2.52 -2.17
C CYS A 107 1.70 -1.48 -3.10
N ILE A 108 2.34 -1.20 -4.23
CA ILE A 108 1.84 -0.26 -5.25
C ILE A 108 0.49 -0.76 -5.80
N TYR A 109 0.40 -2.04 -6.19
CA TYR A 109 -0.85 -2.59 -6.71
C TYR A 109 -1.97 -2.60 -5.66
N GLY A 110 -1.66 -3.06 -4.44
CA GLY A 110 -2.64 -3.05 -3.36
C GLY A 110 -3.11 -1.63 -3.01
N GLN A 111 -2.24 -0.64 -3.13
CA GLN A 111 -2.61 0.76 -3.01
C GLN A 111 -3.54 1.19 -4.16
N SER A 112 -3.26 0.82 -5.43
CA SER A 112 -4.04 1.30 -6.57
C SER A 112 -5.49 0.79 -6.56
N VAL A 113 -5.78 -0.35 -5.94
CA VAL A 113 -7.14 -0.92 -5.89
C VAL A 113 -8.03 -0.33 -4.78
N HIS A 114 -7.51 0.59 -3.96
CA HIS A 114 -8.26 1.12 -2.81
C HIS A 114 -9.56 1.83 -3.21
N HIS A 115 -9.56 2.59 -4.31
CA HIS A 115 -10.76 3.32 -4.75
C HIS A 115 -11.90 2.36 -5.12
N SER A 116 -11.58 1.29 -5.86
CA SER A 116 -12.55 0.25 -6.20
C SER A 116 -13.09 -0.45 -4.96
N PHE A 117 -12.23 -0.68 -3.96
CA PHE A 117 -12.65 -1.25 -2.69
C PHE A 117 -13.63 -0.34 -1.95
N LEU A 118 -13.33 0.95 -1.84
CA LEU A 118 -14.20 1.92 -1.16
C LEU A 118 -15.56 2.04 -1.84
N ALA A 119 -15.60 2.08 -3.17
CA ALA A 119 -16.83 2.14 -3.94
C ALA A 119 -17.73 0.92 -3.67
N LEU A 120 -17.15 -0.30 -3.66
CA LEU A 120 -17.90 -1.53 -3.38
C LEU A 120 -18.40 -1.57 -1.94
N ILE A 121 -17.55 -1.24 -0.97
CA ILE A 121 -17.93 -1.19 0.45
C ILE A 121 -19.07 -0.19 0.66
N GLN A 122 -18.97 1.03 0.12
CA GLN A 122 -19.97 2.07 0.32
C GLN A 122 -21.37 1.62 -0.11
N SER A 123 -21.48 0.82 -1.17
CA SER A 123 -22.75 0.29 -1.66
C SER A 123 -23.35 -0.86 -0.83
N GLN A 124 -22.57 -1.50 0.05
CA GLN A 124 -22.95 -2.75 0.71
C GLN A 124 -22.85 -2.72 2.24
N VAL A 125 -22.11 -1.78 2.82
CA VAL A 125 -21.70 -1.79 4.23
C VAL A 125 -22.87 -1.82 5.22
N ASP A 126 -23.97 -1.14 4.91
CA ASP A 126 -25.17 -1.09 5.75
C ASP A 126 -25.89 -2.44 5.85
N SER A 127 -25.63 -3.36 4.90
CA SER A 127 -26.26 -4.69 4.83
C SER A 127 -25.32 -5.82 5.27
N PHE A 128 -24.13 -5.51 5.80
CA PHE A 128 -23.18 -6.54 6.18
C PHE A 128 -23.64 -7.36 7.39
N SER A 129 -23.52 -8.68 7.25
CA SER A 129 -23.42 -9.59 8.39
C SER A 129 -22.16 -9.28 9.22
N GLU A 130 -22.14 -9.73 10.48
CA GLU A 130 -20.97 -9.61 11.36
C GLU A 130 -19.69 -10.18 10.71
N LYS A 131 -19.81 -11.30 9.99
CA LYS A 131 -18.69 -11.91 9.27
C LYS A 131 -18.19 -11.02 8.13
N GLN A 132 -19.09 -10.41 7.35
CA GLN A 132 -18.73 -9.48 6.28
C GLN A 132 -18.07 -8.22 6.84
N ALA A 133 -18.63 -7.64 7.91
CA ALA A 133 -18.04 -6.49 8.59
C ALA A 133 -16.62 -6.78 9.10
N LYS A 134 -16.41 -7.96 9.70
CA LYS A 134 -15.07 -8.40 10.12
C LYS A 134 -14.09 -8.53 8.96
N HIS A 135 -14.51 -9.12 7.85
CA HIS A 135 -13.66 -9.24 6.66
C HIS A 135 -13.32 -7.86 6.07
N ALA A 136 -14.31 -6.96 5.96
CA ALA A 136 -14.10 -5.60 5.49
C ALA A 136 -13.10 -4.84 6.39
N GLY A 137 -13.25 -4.94 7.71
CA GLY A 137 -12.31 -4.35 8.68
C GLY A 137 -10.87 -4.85 8.49
N VAL A 138 -10.68 -6.15 8.23
CA VAL A 138 -9.36 -6.71 7.89
C VAL A 138 -8.82 -6.12 6.57
N SER A 139 -9.65 -5.98 5.53
CA SER A 139 -9.21 -5.38 4.26
C SER A 139 -8.81 -3.91 4.40
N PHE A 140 -9.56 -3.11 5.17
CA PHE A 140 -9.18 -1.73 5.51
C PHE A 140 -7.83 -1.67 6.22
N MET A 141 -7.62 -2.55 7.20
CA MET A 141 -6.36 -2.66 7.92
C MET A 141 -5.19 -2.99 6.99
N GLN A 142 -5.40 -3.93 6.06
CA GLN A 142 -4.41 -4.37 5.09
C GLN A 142 -4.06 -3.25 4.10
N LEU A 143 -5.05 -2.59 3.51
CA LEU A 143 -4.86 -1.45 2.60
C LEU A 143 -4.12 -0.30 3.29
N ALA A 144 -4.47 0.03 4.53
CA ALA A 144 -3.77 1.07 5.30
C ALA A 144 -2.30 0.70 5.50
N SER A 145 -2.02 -0.58 5.80
CA SER A 145 -0.63 -1.06 5.93
C SER A 145 0.13 -0.98 4.60
N LEU A 146 -0.48 -1.40 3.48
CA LEU A 146 0.15 -1.32 2.15
C LEU A 146 0.44 0.13 1.72
N SER A 147 -0.48 1.04 2.03
CA SER A 147 -0.31 2.48 1.78
C SER A 147 0.83 3.05 2.63
N GLN A 148 0.91 2.69 3.91
CA GLN A 148 1.99 3.09 4.81
C GLN A 148 3.36 2.57 4.35
N GLU A 149 3.46 1.29 3.96
CA GLU A 149 4.71 0.69 3.44
C GLU A 149 5.19 1.37 2.14
N SER A 150 4.29 2.02 1.41
CA SER A 150 4.61 2.79 0.20
C SER A 150 4.82 4.29 0.45
N GLY A 151 4.83 4.73 1.72
CA GLY A 151 5.00 6.14 2.10
C GLY A 151 3.74 7.01 1.96
N HIS A 152 2.59 6.43 1.62
CA HIS A 152 1.32 7.15 1.45
C HIS A 152 0.56 7.21 2.78
N TYR A 153 1.13 7.95 3.74
CA TYR A 153 0.64 8.01 5.12
C TYR A 153 -0.77 8.60 5.23
N GLU A 154 -1.07 9.64 4.45
CA GLU A 154 -2.36 10.33 4.43
C GLU A 154 -3.47 9.40 3.93
N GLN A 155 -3.19 8.64 2.87
CA GLN A 155 -4.11 7.62 2.36
C GLN A 155 -4.33 6.51 3.40
N ALA A 156 -3.26 6.08 4.07
CA ALA A 156 -3.35 5.07 5.14
C ALA A 156 -4.22 5.54 6.31
N ILE A 157 -4.10 6.82 6.71
CA ILE A 157 -4.92 7.45 7.74
C ILE A 157 -6.38 7.54 7.28
N SER A 158 -6.63 8.03 6.06
CA SER A 158 -7.97 8.17 5.50
C SER A 158 -8.71 6.83 5.45
N LEU A 159 -8.03 5.74 5.06
CA LEU A 159 -8.62 4.40 5.09
C LEU A 159 -9.06 3.99 6.50
N CYS A 160 -8.25 4.29 7.52
CA CYS A 160 -8.61 4.00 8.91
C CYS A 160 -9.81 4.83 9.37
N GLU A 161 -9.88 6.12 9.01
CA GLU A 161 -10.99 7.02 9.35
C GLU A 161 -12.29 6.60 8.66
N GLN A 162 -12.21 6.15 7.41
CA GLN A 162 -13.36 5.58 6.70
C GLN A 162 -13.86 4.29 7.36
N ALA A 163 -12.95 3.40 7.79
CA ALA A 163 -13.34 2.20 8.51
C ALA A 163 -14.05 2.53 9.84
N LEU A 164 -13.63 3.58 10.55
CA LEU A 164 -14.30 4.07 11.76
C LEU A 164 -15.70 4.62 11.44
N THR A 165 -15.85 5.35 10.34
CA THR A 165 -17.16 5.85 9.86
C THR A 165 -18.13 4.70 9.62
N TYR A 166 -17.63 3.61 9.04
CA TYR A 166 -18.38 2.38 8.82
C TYR A 166 -18.52 1.48 10.07
N LYS A 167 -18.04 1.93 11.24
CA LYS A 167 -18.07 1.19 12.51
C LYS A 167 -17.40 -0.20 12.42
N LEU A 168 -16.38 -0.31 11.58
CA LEU A 168 -15.59 -1.54 11.42
C LEU A 168 -14.46 -1.60 12.45
N THR A 169 -13.96 -2.80 12.72
CA THR A 169 -12.81 -3.05 13.61
C THR A 169 -11.65 -3.67 12.85
N ASP A 170 -10.42 -3.28 13.20
CA ASP A 170 -9.19 -3.83 12.62
C ASP A 170 -8.74 -5.14 13.31
N GLY A 171 -9.53 -5.62 14.28
CA GLY A 171 -9.25 -6.84 15.03
C GLY A 171 -8.21 -6.69 16.14
N THR A 172 -7.67 -5.49 16.37
CA THR A 172 -6.75 -5.20 17.47
C THR A 172 -7.46 -4.59 18.68
N ILE A 173 -6.83 -4.65 19.85
CA ILE A 173 -7.36 -4.08 21.11
C ILE A 173 -7.61 -2.57 20.96
N THR A 174 -6.73 -1.86 20.24
CA THR A 174 -6.79 -0.40 20.10
C THR A 174 -7.59 0.07 18.88
N GLY A 175 -8.08 -0.86 18.06
CA GLY A 175 -8.80 -0.53 16.82
C GLY A 175 -8.00 0.32 15.83
N PHE A 176 -8.75 0.97 14.94
CA PHE A 176 -8.22 1.88 13.93
C PHE A 176 -7.66 3.16 14.54
N GLU A 177 -8.13 3.61 15.69
CA GLU A 177 -7.63 4.78 16.42
C GLU A 177 -6.16 4.62 16.81
N GLY A 178 -5.83 3.45 17.37
CA GLY A 178 -4.45 3.11 17.69
C GLY A 178 -3.57 3.01 16.44
N ARG A 179 -4.13 2.54 15.32
CA ARG A 179 -3.43 2.46 14.04
C ARG A 179 -3.13 3.84 13.46
N ILE A 180 -4.11 4.76 13.45
CA ILE A 180 -3.92 6.15 13.02
C ILE A 180 -2.78 6.79 13.79
N THR A 181 -2.74 6.60 15.12
CA THR A 181 -1.67 7.14 15.97
C THR A 181 -0.29 6.61 15.57
N ARG A 182 -0.17 5.31 15.25
CA ARG A 182 1.11 4.71 14.81
C ARG A 182 1.53 5.21 13.43
N ILE A 183 0.57 5.37 12.50
CA ILE A 183 0.84 5.87 11.15
C ILE A 183 1.34 7.32 11.22
N LYS A 184 0.69 8.19 12.00
CA LYS A 184 1.12 9.59 12.19
C LYS A 184 2.55 9.69 12.74
N ARG A 185 2.92 8.87 13.72
CA ARG A 185 4.30 8.81 14.23
C ARG A 185 5.31 8.34 13.17
N ALA A 186 4.92 7.38 12.32
CA ALA A 186 5.78 6.92 11.23
C ALA A 186 5.99 8.02 10.17
N GLN A 187 4.94 8.78 9.87
CA GLN A 187 4.98 9.93 8.97
C GLN A 187 5.89 11.04 9.50
N GLU A 188 5.74 11.43 10.78
CA GLU A 188 6.60 12.43 11.43
C GLU A 188 8.08 12.03 11.36
N LYS A 189 8.37 10.75 11.61
CA LYS A 189 9.73 10.22 11.51
C LYS A 189 10.24 10.28 10.07
N SER A 190 9.45 9.87 9.08
CA SER A 190 9.83 9.91 7.67
C SER A 190 10.08 11.34 7.15
N ASN A 191 9.36 12.33 7.69
CA ASN A 191 9.53 13.74 7.31
C ASN A 191 10.74 14.42 7.96
N ALA A 192 11.32 13.78 8.98
CA ALA A 192 12.50 14.28 9.69
C ALA A 192 13.82 13.69 9.18
N GLU A 193 13.77 12.69 8.27
CA GLU A 193 14.90 12.05 7.58
C GLU A 193 15.20 12.74 6.24
#